data_AF-A0A2A7WU35-F1
#
_entry.id   AF-A0A2A7WU35-F1
#
_cell.length_a   1.000
_cell.length_b   1.000
_cell.length_c   1.000
_cell.angle_alpha   90.00
_cell.angle_beta   90.00
_cell.angle_gamma   90.00
#
_symmetry.space_group_name_H-M   'P 1'
#
loop_
_entity.id
_entity.type
_entity.pdbx_description
1 polymer ?
#
loop_
_entity_poly.entity_id
_entity_poly.type
_entity_poly.pdbx_seq_one_letter_code
_entity_poly.pdbx_strand_id
1 'polypeptide(L)'
;MITVLFEYKFEKKYLEDFKSRLKKSASLKFHSEPSNIGMDFMQREDEQFYYINLFIKYKSIEDYEERTKFERSQDEWNETWFSEDITHELLSVTIWTDFSPMS
;
A
#
# COMPACT_ATOMS: atom_id res chain seq x y z
N MET A 1 -17.06 2.66 7.01
CA MET A 1 -15.59 2.62 7.14
C MET A 1 -15.12 1.42 6.35
N ILE A 2 -14.10 1.56 5.52
CA ILE A 2 -13.56 0.44 4.76
C ILE A 2 -12.12 0.15 5.17
N THR A 3 -11.68 -1.08 4.96
CA THR A 3 -10.26 -1.45 4.97
C THR A 3 -9.88 -1.95 3.59
N VAL A 4 -8.83 -1.37 3.02
CA VAL A 4 -8.25 -1.83 1.76
C VAL A 4 -6.99 -2.61 2.08
N LEU A 5 -6.99 -3.90 1.73
CA LEU A 5 -5.83 -4.78 1.83
C LEU A 5 -5.06 -4.75 0.51
N PHE A 6 -3.80 -4.33 0.56
CA PHE A 6 -2.83 -4.54 -0.52
C PHE A 6 -1.91 -5.70 -0.14
N GLU A 7 -1.80 -6.69 -1.03
CA GLU A 7 -0.89 -7.82 -0.86
C GLU A 7 0.28 -7.70 -1.85
N TYR A 8 1.50 -7.64 -1.34
CA TYR A 8 2.71 -7.58 -2.14
C TYR A 8 3.59 -8.81 -1.93
N LYS A 9 4.38 -9.15 -2.94
CA LYS A 9 5.42 -10.18 -2.88
C LYS A 9 6.72 -9.66 -3.48
N PHE A 10 7.86 -9.97 -2.87
CA PHE A 10 9.17 -9.67 -3.46
C PHE A 10 10.25 -10.62 -2.94
N GLU A 11 11.30 -10.85 -3.73
CA GLU A 11 12.45 -11.64 -3.30
C GLU A 11 13.17 -10.97 -2.12
N LYS A 12 13.68 -11.74 -1.16
CA LYS A 12 14.35 -11.20 0.04
C LYS A 12 15.48 -10.22 -0.24
N LYS A 13 16.19 -10.40 -1.36
CA LYS A 13 17.27 -9.49 -1.79
C LYS A 13 16.81 -8.05 -2.06
N TYR A 14 15.50 -7.83 -2.27
CA TYR A 14 14.91 -6.53 -2.55
C TYR A 14 14.28 -5.84 -1.33
N LEU A 15 14.50 -6.37 -0.11
CA LEU A 15 13.93 -5.80 1.12
C LEU A 15 14.25 -4.31 1.30
N GLU A 16 15.50 -3.91 1.05
CA GLU A 16 15.90 -2.51 1.22
C GLU A 16 15.30 -1.61 0.13
N ASP A 17 15.09 -2.11 -1.08
CA ASP A 17 14.36 -1.38 -2.13
C ASP A 17 12.90 -1.16 -1.73
N PHE A 18 12.22 -2.21 -1.25
CA PHE A 18 10.83 -2.09 -0.79
C PHE A 18 10.67 -1.11 0.39
N LYS A 19 11.57 -1.18 1.39
CA LYS A 19 11.60 -0.21 2.49
C LYS A 19 11.85 1.23 2.01
N SER A 20 12.74 1.41 1.05
CA SER A 20 13.02 2.72 0.45
C SER A 20 11.77 3.31 -0.21
N ARG A 21 11.01 2.49 -0.95
CA ARG A 21 9.74 2.87 -1.58
C ARG A 21 8.68 3.28 -0.56
N LEU A 22 8.49 2.49 0.50
CA LEU A 22 7.60 2.84 1.62
C LEU A 22 7.99 4.18 2.27
N LYS A 23 9.29 4.42 2.46
CA LYS A 23 9.78 5.69 3.02
C LYS A 23 9.53 6.86 2.07
N LYS A 24 9.74 6.66 0.76
CA LYS A 24 9.48 7.69 -0.27
C LYS A 24 8.00 8.06 -0.32
N SER A 25 7.10 7.08 -0.25
CA SER A 25 5.64 7.30 -0.27
C SER A 25 5.07 7.92 1.01
N ALA A 26 5.81 7.86 2.12
CA ALA A 26 5.43 8.54 3.38
C ALA A 26 5.76 10.05 3.40
N SER A 27 6.23 10.62 2.29
CA SER A 27 6.57 12.04 2.19
C SER A 27 5.32 12.94 2.29
N LEU A 28 5.47 14.10 2.96
CA LEU A 28 4.40 15.10 3.13
C LEU A 28 3.77 15.57 1.80
N LYS A 29 4.51 15.50 0.68
CA LYS A 29 3.99 15.89 -0.63
C LYS A 29 2.87 14.98 -1.14
N PHE A 30 2.78 13.76 -0.61
CA PHE A 30 1.72 12.81 -0.93
C PHE A 30 0.56 12.87 0.07
N HIS A 31 0.56 13.84 0.99
CA HIS A 31 -0.57 14.07 1.87
C HIS A 31 -1.69 14.79 1.09
N SER A 32 -2.90 14.26 1.20
CA SER A 32 -4.12 14.81 0.61
C SER A 32 -5.26 14.72 1.62
N GLU A 33 -6.30 15.52 1.39
CA GLU A 33 -7.60 15.36 2.02
C GLU A 33 -8.60 14.99 0.91
N PRO A 34 -9.30 13.85 1.02
CA PRO A 34 -9.32 12.89 2.14
C PRO A 34 -8.05 12.04 2.27
N SER A 35 -7.75 11.62 3.50
CA SER A 35 -6.61 10.76 3.85
C SER A 35 -7.06 9.43 4.47
N ASN A 36 -6.18 8.44 4.53
CA ASN A 36 -6.42 7.26 5.35
C ASN A 36 -6.49 7.65 6.85
N ILE A 37 -7.27 6.90 7.61
CA ILE A 37 -7.45 7.11 9.07
C ILE A 37 -6.62 6.15 9.92
N GLY A 38 -5.88 5.24 9.27
CA GLY A 38 -5.00 4.28 9.93
C GLY A 38 -4.46 3.26 8.93
N MET A 39 -3.33 2.65 9.29
CA MET A 39 -2.71 1.59 8.51
C MET A 39 -2.11 0.55 9.45
N ASP A 40 -2.42 -0.72 9.20
CA ASP A 40 -1.79 -1.86 9.86
C ASP A 40 -0.90 -2.60 8.84
N PHE A 41 0.18 -3.20 9.33
CA PHE A 41 1.20 -3.87 8.51
C PHE A 41 1.40 -5.29 9.02
N MET A 42 1.34 -6.28 8.13
CA MET A 42 1.72 -7.65 8.42
C MET A 42 2.73 -8.14 7.40
N GLN A 43 3.78 -8.81 7.87
CA GLN A 43 4.79 -9.44 7.03
C GLN A 43 4.83 -10.93 7.34
N ARG A 44 4.85 -11.74 6.27
CA ARG A 44 5.25 -13.15 6.33
C ARG A 44 6.39 -13.40 5.35
N GLU A 45 7.15 -14.45 5.58
CA GLU A 45 8.24 -14.85 4.69
C GLU A 45 8.26 -16.36 4.47
N ASP A 46 8.77 -16.77 3.31
CA ASP A 46 9.20 -18.14 3.04
C ASP A 46 10.74 -18.16 2.82
N GLU A 47 11.28 -19.19 2.17
CA GLU A 47 12.72 -19.30 1.92
C GLU A 47 13.26 -18.19 1.00
N GLN A 48 12.46 -17.72 0.04
CA GLN A 48 12.92 -16.84 -1.04
C GLN A 48 12.22 -15.48 -1.06
N PHE A 49 11.03 -15.38 -0.49
CA PHE A 49 10.14 -14.23 -0.64
C PHE A 49 9.69 -13.64 0.69
N TYR A 50 9.46 -12.33 0.66
CA TYR A 50 8.58 -11.64 1.59
C TYR A 50 7.19 -11.50 0.97
N TYR A 51 6.17 -11.58 1.82
CA TYR A 51 4.81 -11.19 1.50
C TYR A 51 4.37 -10.13 2.51
N ILE A 52 3.89 -9.00 1.99
CA ILE A 52 3.49 -7.84 2.78
C ILE A 52 2.00 -7.59 2.59
N ASN A 53 1.28 -7.50 3.71
CA ASN A 53 -0.12 -7.14 3.74
C ASN A 53 -0.24 -5.76 4.39
N LEU A 54 -0.68 -4.77 3.61
CA LEU A 54 -0.98 -3.42 4.09
C LEU A 54 -2.50 -3.27 4.22
N PHE A 55 -2.97 -3.06 5.43
CA PHE A 55 -4.38 -2.84 5.74
C PHE A 55 -4.61 -1.36 5.97
N ILE A 56 -5.15 -0.66 4.99
CA ILE A 56 -5.32 0.80 5.04
C ILE A 56 -6.80 1.12 5.26
N LYS A 57 -7.10 1.87 6.33
CA LYS A 57 -8.47 2.22 6.73
C LYS A 57 -8.87 3.57 6.15
N TYR A 58 -10.08 3.64 5.61
CA TYR A 58 -10.69 4.88 5.07
C TYR A 58 -12.11 5.04 5.63
N LYS A 59 -12.61 6.28 5.73
CA LYS A 59 -13.96 6.52 6.24
C LYS A 59 -15.02 5.95 5.29
N SER A 60 -14.79 6.06 3.99
CA SER A 60 -15.67 5.51 2.94
C SER A 60 -14.86 5.04 1.71
N ILE A 61 -15.57 4.49 0.73
CA ILE A 61 -14.96 4.11 -0.55
C ILE A 61 -14.60 5.33 -1.39
N GLU A 62 -15.40 6.39 -1.32
CA GLU A 62 -15.15 7.66 -2.00
C GLU A 62 -13.84 8.29 -1.50
N ASP A 63 -13.60 8.28 -0.18
CA ASP A 63 -12.33 8.75 0.40
C ASP A 63 -11.12 7.98 -0.15
N TYR A 64 -11.26 6.66 -0.31
CA TYR A 64 -10.22 5.81 -0.90
C TYR A 64 -9.99 6.11 -2.39
N GLU A 65 -11.06 6.27 -3.16
CA GLU A 65 -10.98 6.57 -4.59
C GLU A 65 -10.38 7.95 -4.85
N GLU A 66 -10.79 8.98 -4.09
CA GLU A 66 -10.24 10.33 -4.18
C GLU A 66 -8.75 10.37 -3.82
N ARG A 67 -8.38 9.71 -2.71
CA ARG A 67 -6.98 9.53 -2.31
C ARG A 67 -6.17 8.84 -3.40
N THR A 68 -6.67 7.72 -3.92
CA THR A 68 -5.99 6.94 -4.96
C THR A 68 -5.81 7.77 -6.22
N LYS A 69 -6.84 8.54 -6.63
CA LYS A 69 -6.76 9.43 -7.78
C LYS A 69 -5.68 10.51 -7.60
N PHE A 70 -5.60 11.11 -6.43
CA PHE A 70 -4.54 12.06 -6.10
C PHE A 70 -3.16 11.41 -6.17
N GLU A 71 -2.98 10.26 -5.53
CA GLU A 71 -1.71 9.52 -5.54
C GLU A 71 -1.29 9.16 -6.98
N ARG A 72 -2.21 8.62 -7.79
CA ARG A 72 -1.96 8.29 -9.20
C ARG A 72 -1.77 9.50 -10.11
N SER A 73 -2.12 10.71 -9.68
CA SER A 73 -1.82 11.94 -10.42
C SER A 73 -0.40 12.48 -10.18
N GLN A 74 0.36 11.90 -9.25
CA GLN A 74 1.73 12.32 -8.96
C GLN A 74 2.72 11.41 -9.69
N ASP A 75 3.54 11.98 -10.57
CA ASP A 75 4.55 11.22 -11.33
C ASP A 75 5.48 10.43 -10.41
N GLU A 76 5.95 11.05 -9.33
CA GLU A 76 6.84 10.40 -8.37
C GLU A 76 6.18 9.25 -7.59
N TRP A 77 4.86 9.29 -7.41
CA TRP A 77 4.13 8.16 -6.82
C TRP A 77 4.09 7.00 -7.80
N ASN A 78 3.80 7.29 -9.06
CA ASN A 78 3.81 6.31 -10.14
C ASN A 78 5.18 5.67 -10.34
N GLU A 79 6.26 6.44 -10.31
CA GLU A 79 7.63 5.90 -10.34
C GLU A 79 7.96 4.99 -9.14
N THR A 80 7.37 5.29 -7.97
CA THR A 80 7.66 4.55 -6.73
C THR A 80 6.96 3.19 -6.70
N TRP A 81 5.75 3.09 -7.24
CA TRP A 81 4.90 1.90 -7.09
C TRP A 81 4.51 1.20 -8.41
N PHE A 82 4.68 1.85 -9.55
CA PHE A 82 4.16 1.41 -10.85
C PHE A 82 5.16 1.58 -12.01
N SER A 83 6.46 1.72 -11.73
CA SER A 83 7.50 1.78 -12.77
C SER A 83 7.80 0.41 -13.39
N GLU A 84 8.48 0.40 -14.53
CA GLU A 84 8.97 -0.84 -15.16
C GLU A 84 10.06 -1.53 -14.32
N ASP A 85 10.74 -0.77 -13.46
CA ASP A 85 11.83 -1.25 -12.58
C ASP A 85 11.36 -1.61 -11.16
N ILE A 86 10.08 -1.91 -10.95
CA ILE A 86 9.61 -2.38 -9.64
C ILE A 86 10.16 -3.78 -9.33
N THR A 87 10.60 -3.96 -8.08
CA THR A 87 11.15 -5.23 -7.58
C THR A 87 10.14 -6.05 -6.77
N HIS A 88 8.91 -5.58 -6.71
CA HIS A 88 7.80 -6.20 -6.00
C HIS A 88 6.61 -6.40 -6.94
N GLU A 89 5.84 -7.44 -6.66
CA GLU A 89 4.61 -7.80 -7.35
C GLU A 89 3.43 -7.45 -6.45
N LEU A 90 2.44 -6.71 -6.98
CA LEU A 90 1.14 -6.54 -6.35
C LEU A 90 0.29 -7.77 -6.66
N LEU A 91 0.07 -8.63 -5.66
CA LEU A 91 -0.71 -9.86 -5.81
C LEU A 91 -2.21 -9.60 -5.83
N SER A 92 -2.69 -8.73 -4.95
CA SER A 92 -4.12 -8.44 -4.82
C SER A 92 -4.39 -7.08 -4.20
N VAL A 93 -5.57 -6.53 -4.50
CA VAL A 93 -6.18 -5.41 -3.79
C VAL A 93 -7.60 -5.83 -3.40
N THR A 94 -7.90 -5.85 -2.11
CA THR A 94 -9.22 -6.28 -1.60
C THR A 94 -9.82 -5.19 -0.73
N ILE A 95 -11.08 -4.84 -0.97
CA ILE A 95 -11.83 -3.86 -0.16
C ILE A 95 -12.80 -4.60 0.76
N TRP A 96 -12.75 -4.27 2.05
CA TRP A 96 -13.65 -4.79 3.06
C TRP A 96 -14.47 -3.67 3.69
N THR A 97 -15.80 -3.79 3.67
CA THR A 97 -16.71 -2.78 4.21
C THR A 97 -16.95 -2.90 5.71
N ASP A 98 -16.57 -4.02 6.34
CA ASP A 98 -16.82 -4.32 7.76
C ASP A 98 -15.71 -5.20 8.38
N PHE A 99 -14.44 -4.91 8.10
CA PHE A 99 -13.33 -5.71 8.63
C PHE A 99 -13.08 -5.44 10.13
N SER A 100 -13.31 -6.45 10.96
CA SER A 100 -12.80 -6.53 12.33
C SER A 100 -11.70 -7.61 12.37
N PRO A 101 -10.42 -7.27 12.53
CA PRO A 101 -9.34 -8.26 12.59
C PRO A 101 -9.40 -9.19 13.83
N MET A 102 -10.34 -8.98 14.75
CA MET A 102 -10.52 -9.79 15.98
C MET A 102 -12.00 -9.98 16.36
N SER A 103 -12.82 -10.51 15.45
CA SER A 103 -14.09 -11.17 15.86
C SER A 103 -13.89 -12.67 15.96
#